data_AF-A0A7S3W7J1-F1
#
_entry.id   AF-A0A7S3W7J1-F1
#
_cell.length_a   1.000
_cell.length_b   1.000
_cell.length_c   1.000
_cell.angle_alpha   90.00
_cell.angle_beta   90.00
_cell.angle_gamma   90.00
#
_symmetry.space_group_name_H-M   'P 1'
#
loop_
_entity.id
_entity.type
_entity.pdbx_description
1 polymer ?
#
loop_
_entity_poly.entity_id
_entity_poly.type
_entity_poly.pdbx_seq_one_letter_code
_entity_poly.pdbx_strand_id
1 'polypeptide(L)'
;MADRPVPFIQVDPKTNKLVVDPKGKQVLESIRGSVGVCSVAGVYRTGKSYILNQLAGRDSGFGVGSSVQACTKGIWLWGAPIERRGSSAAAAGAPDYVLLLDTEGLQSLCQTEGHDAKIFCLAILLSSFFLYNSEKAINSAAIDQLSLVAQLTKKIRVHA
;
A
#
# COMPACT_ATOMS: atom_id res chain seq x y z
N MET A 1 -2.40 5.44 -19.83
CA MET A 1 -2.08 5.01 -18.46
C MET A 1 -2.26 3.50 -18.38
N ALA A 2 -1.41 2.80 -17.64
CA ALA A 2 -1.51 1.34 -17.54
C ALA A 2 -2.67 0.99 -16.60
N ASP A 3 -3.69 0.28 -17.09
CA ASP A 3 -4.78 -0.29 -16.26
C ASP A 3 -4.29 -1.51 -15.45
N ARG A 4 -3.02 -1.49 -15.05
CA ARG A 4 -2.33 -2.58 -14.36
C ARG A 4 -1.48 -1.99 -13.24
N PRO A 5 -1.27 -2.72 -12.14
CA PRO A 5 -0.40 -2.28 -11.07
C PRO A 5 1.01 -1.96 -11.57
N VAL A 6 1.59 -0.91 -11.00
CA VAL A 6 2.97 -0.50 -11.26
C VAL A 6 3.76 -0.52 -9.94
N PRO A 7 5.04 -0.90 -9.98
CA PRO A 7 5.89 -0.80 -8.81
C PRO A 7 6.01 0.67 -8.38
N PHE A 8 6.02 0.92 -7.06
CA PHE A 8 6.19 2.26 -6.51
C PHE A 8 7.42 2.38 -5.61
N ILE A 9 7.50 1.56 -4.57
CA ILE A 9 8.67 1.51 -3.69
C ILE A 9 9.17 0.08 -3.70
N GLN A 10 10.40 -0.13 -4.15
CA GLN A 10 10.98 -1.46 -4.33
C GLN A 10 12.29 -1.57 -3.55
N VAL A 11 12.70 -2.80 -3.28
CA VAL A 11 14.02 -3.08 -2.70
C VAL A 11 15.02 -3.16 -3.83
N ASP A 12 16.06 -2.33 -3.78
CA ASP A 12 17.21 -2.48 -4.67
C ASP A 12 17.97 -3.77 -4.30
N PRO A 13 18.07 -4.75 -5.22
CA PRO A 13 18.73 -6.03 -4.93
C PRO A 13 20.23 -5.91 -4.66
N LYS A 14 20.88 -4.81 -5.07
CA LYS A 14 22.31 -4.58 -4.83
C LYS A 14 22.58 -3.98 -3.46
N THR A 15 21.73 -3.07 -3.01
CA THR A 15 21.96 -2.28 -1.80
C THR A 15 21.04 -2.67 -0.63
N ASN A 16 20.02 -3.48 -0.87
CA ASN A 16 18.92 -3.78 0.07
C ASN A 16 18.24 -2.52 0.64
N LYS A 17 18.28 -1.41 -0.10
CA LYS A 17 17.61 -0.16 0.27
C LYS A 17 16.28 -0.04 -0.46
N LEU A 18 15.34 0.65 0.17
CA LEU A 18 14.09 1.02 -0.47
C LEU A 18 14.33 2.19 -1.42
N VAL A 19 13.91 2.03 -2.67
CA VAL A 19 14.04 3.01 -3.75
C VAL A 19 12.69 3.26 -4.40
N VAL A 20 12.46 4.50 -4.82
CA VAL A 20 11.25 4.86 -5.57
C VAL A 20 11.42 4.42 -7.02
N ASP A 21 10.47 3.64 -7.53
CA ASP A 21 10.43 3.21 -8.92
C ASP A 21 9.96 4.36 -9.83
N PRO A 22 10.67 4.65 -10.93
CA PRO A 22 10.30 5.70 -11.87
C PRO A 22 8.88 5.56 -12.44
N LYS A 23 8.36 4.34 -12.61
CA LYS A 23 7.00 4.10 -13.14
C LYS A 23 5.94 4.61 -12.17
N GLY A 24 6.08 4.27 -10.89
CA GLY A 24 5.19 4.78 -9.84
C GLY A 24 5.26 6.30 -9.73
N LYS A 25 6.47 6.87 -9.80
CA LYS A 25 6.67 8.33 -9.80
C LYS A 25 5.94 9.00 -10.97
N GLN A 26 6.03 8.44 -12.17
CA GLN A 26 5.37 8.99 -13.36
C GLN A 26 3.83 8.98 -13.24
N VAL A 27 3.25 7.94 -12.62
CA VAL A 27 1.81 7.90 -12.33
C VAL A 27 1.43 9.07 -11.41
N LEU A 28 2.18 9.29 -10.33
CA LEU A 28 1.92 10.40 -9.41
C LEU A 28 2.06 11.78 -10.10
N GLU A 29 3.11 11.96 -10.91
CA GLU A 29 3.35 13.20 -11.67
C GLU A 29 2.27 13.48 -12.73
N SER A 30 1.47 12.48 -13.12
CA SER A 30 0.38 12.66 -14.08
C SER A 30 -0.92 13.18 -13.45
N ILE A 31 -1.06 13.09 -12.13
CA ILE A 31 -2.29 13.48 -11.43
C ILE A 31 -2.36 15.01 -11.33
N ARG A 32 -3.55 15.56 -11.57
CA ARG A 32 -3.85 16.99 -11.45
C ARG A 32 -5.10 17.14 -10.58
N GLY A 33 -4.91 17.30 -9.27
CA GLY A 33 -5.99 17.41 -8.28
C GLY A 33 -5.57 16.88 -6.91
N SER A 34 -6.54 16.89 -6.00
CA SER A 34 -6.39 16.31 -4.67
C SER A 34 -6.44 14.77 -4.71
N VAL A 35 -5.68 14.13 -3.81
CA VAL A 35 -5.51 12.67 -3.79
C VAL A 35 -5.82 12.13 -2.41
N GLY A 36 -6.66 11.10 -2.37
CA GLY A 36 -6.82 10.22 -1.22
C GLY A 36 -6.08 8.92 -1.46
N VAL A 37 -5.31 8.45 -0.47
CA VAL A 37 -4.55 7.21 -0.59
C VAL A 37 -5.17 6.14 0.31
N CYS A 38 -5.56 5.02 -0.28
CA CYS A 38 -6.00 3.82 0.41
C CYS A 38 -4.90 2.77 0.31
N SER A 39 -4.29 2.39 1.43
CA SER A 39 -3.30 1.32 1.47
C SER A 39 -3.80 0.12 2.25
N VAL A 40 -3.40 -1.07 1.84
CA VAL A 40 -3.62 -2.30 2.60
C VAL A 40 -2.28 -2.87 3.06
N ALA A 41 -2.20 -3.27 4.32
CA ALA A 41 -1.05 -4.02 4.82
C ALA A 41 -1.49 -5.08 5.83
N GLY A 42 -0.62 -6.05 6.08
CA GLY A 42 -0.91 -7.19 6.92
C GLY A 42 -0.09 -8.41 6.54
N VAL A 43 -0.28 -9.50 7.26
CA VAL A 43 0.48 -10.74 7.10
C VAL A 43 0.43 -11.23 5.63
N TYR A 44 1.48 -11.90 5.17
CA TYR A 44 1.50 -12.50 3.85
C TYR A 44 0.31 -13.47 3.65
N ARG A 45 -0.19 -13.57 2.41
CA ARG A 45 -1.31 -14.46 1.98
C ARG A 45 -2.68 -14.26 2.63
N THR A 46 -2.97 -13.10 3.18
CA THR A 46 -4.29 -12.82 3.77
C THR A 46 -5.35 -12.30 2.78
N GLY A 47 -5.06 -12.26 1.48
CA GLY A 47 -6.01 -11.74 0.46
C GLY A 47 -5.99 -10.21 0.27
N LYS A 48 -4.93 -9.53 0.71
CA LYS A 48 -4.75 -8.07 0.56
C LYS A 48 -5.00 -7.54 -0.86
N SER A 49 -4.28 -8.12 -1.83
CA SER A 49 -4.38 -7.77 -3.25
C SER A 49 -5.79 -8.00 -3.81
N TYR A 50 -6.50 -9.01 -3.31
CA TYR A 50 -7.89 -9.28 -3.70
C TYR A 50 -8.82 -8.17 -3.23
N ILE A 51 -8.70 -7.73 -1.96
CA ILE A 51 -9.49 -6.62 -1.41
C ILE A 51 -9.31 -5.36 -2.27
N LEU A 52 -8.07 -5.03 -2.64
CA LEU A 52 -7.80 -3.85 -3.48
C LEU A 52 -8.33 -3.97 -4.91
N ASN A 53 -8.25 -5.16 -5.53
CA ASN A 53 -8.85 -5.38 -6.84
C ASN A 53 -10.37 -5.15 -6.80
N GLN A 54 -11.04 -5.64 -5.75
CA GLN A 54 -12.47 -5.42 -5.55
C GLN A 54 -12.80 -3.93 -5.32
N LEU A 55 -11.98 -3.21 -4.55
CA LEU A 55 -12.12 -1.76 -4.39
C LEU A 55 -11.89 -0.98 -5.68
N ALA A 56 -11.05 -1.48 -6.57
CA ALA A 56 -10.87 -0.94 -7.92
C ALA A 56 -12.04 -1.28 -8.86
N GLY A 57 -13.01 -2.09 -8.43
CA GLY A 57 -14.10 -2.58 -9.26
C GLY A 57 -13.61 -3.50 -10.39
N ARG A 58 -12.50 -4.21 -10.18
CA ARG A 58 -11.89 -5.10 -11.17
C ARG A 58 -11.70 -6.51 -10.60
N ASP A 59 -11.91 -7.51 -11.45
CA ASP A 59 -11.65 -8.91 -11.09
C ASP A 59 -10.16 -9.29 -11.16
N SER A 60 -9.33 -8.44 -11.78
CA SER A 60 -7.89 -8.67 -11.95
C SER A 60 -7.11 -7.36 -11.88
N GLY A 61 -5.82 -7.45 -11.54
CA GLY A 61 -4.97 -6.29 -11.32
C GLY A 61 -3.73 -6.64 -10.52
N PHE A 62 -3.76 -6.33 -9.21
CA PHE A 62 -2.72 -6.77 -8.27
C PHE A 62 -2.59 -8.28 -8.33
N GLY A 63 -1.35 -8.76 -8.38
CA GLY A 63 -1.07 -10.18 -8.51
C GLY A 63 -1.57 -10.96 -7.30
N VAL A 64 -2.59 -11.80 -7.51
CA VAL A 64 -3.08 -12.73 -6.49
C VAL A 64 -2.43 -14.08 -6.77
N GLY A 65 -1.40 -14.43 -6.02
CA GLY A 65 -0.72 -15.73 -6.16
C GLY A 65 -1.13 -16.73 -5.06
N SER A 66 -1.23 -18.00 -5.42
CA SER A 66 -1.46 -19.14 -4.52
C SER A 66 -0.15 -19.82 -4.05
N SER A 67 1.00 -19.33 -4.49
CA SER A 67 2.30 -19.97 -4.29
C SER A 67 2.97 -19.60 -2.96
N VAL A 68 4.01 -20.36 -2.60
CA VAL A 68 4.68 -20.23 -1.30
C VAL A 68 5.54 -18.95 -1.21
N GLN A 69 5.95 -18.36 -2.34
CA GLN A 69 6.71 -17.11 -2.36
C GLN A 69 5.81 -15.88 -2.24
N ALA A 70 6.25 -14.89 -1.46
CA ALA A 70 5.61 -13.57 -1.42
C ALA A 70 5.58 -12.98 -2.84
N CYS A 71 4.37 -12.85 -3.39
CA CYS A 71 4.16 -12.40 -4.77
C CYS A 71 4.38 -10.89 -4.93
N THR A 72 4.12 -10.12 -3.87
CA THR A 72 4.29 -8.67 -3.83
C THR A 72 5.55 -8.34 -3.04
N LYS A 73 6.54 -7.69 -3.68
CA LYS A 73 7.72 -7.12 -3.01
C LYS A 73 7.59 -5.60 -2.98
N GLY A 74 7.93 -4.99 -1.84
CA GLY A 74 7.81 -3.54 -1.66
C GLY A 74 6.35 -3.04 -1.65
N ILE A 75 6.12 -1.87 -2.24
CA ILE A 75 4.80 -1.21 -2.36
C ILE A 75 4.49 -1.01 -3.84
N TRP A 76 3.25 -1.33 -4.21
CA TRP A 76 2.73 -1.24 -5.57
C TRP A 76 1.57 -0.26 -5.63
N LEU A 77 1.55 0.53 -6.71
CA LEU A 77 0.48 1.47 -7.04
C LEU A 77 -0.47 0.82 -8.03
N TRP A 78 -1.76 1.11 -7.91
CA TRP A 78 -2.66 0.91 -9.03
C TRP A 78 -2.30 1.88 -10.17
N GLY A 79 -2.13 1.36 -11.40
CA GLY A 79 -1.48 2.11 -12.48
C GLY A 79 -2.31 3.23 -13.12
N ALA A 80 -3.61 3.30 -12.82
CA ALA A 80 -4.50 4.35 -13.28
C ALA A 80 -5.27 4.93 -12.08
N PRO A 81 -5.03 6.20 -11.67
CA PRO A 81 -5.73 6.82 -10.55
C PRO A 81 -7.25 6.70 -10.71
N ILE A 82 -7.96 6.31 -9.65
CA ILE A 82 -9.41 6.11 -9.70
C ILE A 82 -10.06 7.49 -9.57
N GLU A 83 -10.60 8.01 -10.67
CA GLU A 83 -11.40 9.23 -10.68
C GLU A 83 -12.70 9.02 -9.92
N ARG A 84 -12.99 9.89 -8.96
CA ARG A 84 -14.30 9.93 -8.31
C ARG A 84 -15.29 10.69 -9.19
N ARG A 85 -15.70 10.12 -10.33
CA ARG A 85 -16.69 10.75 -11.22
C ARG A 85 -18.06 10.85 -10.54
N GLY A 86 -18.61 12.06 -10.45
CA GLY A 86 -20.07 12.27 -10.51
C GLY A 86 -20.90 12.13 -9.23
N SER A 87 -20.37 12.27 -8.01
CA SER A 87 -21.27 12.49 -6.87
C SER A 87 -21.79 13.93 -6.92
N SER A 88 -23.08 14.15 -7.19
CA SER A 88 -23.77 15.46 -7.22
C SER A 88 -23.80 16.21 -5.87
N ALA A 89 -22.96 15.79 -4.94
CA ALA A 89 -22.45 16.55 -3.83
C ALA A 89 -21.11 15.88 -3.50
N ALA A 90 -20.02 16.33 -4.11
CA ALA A 90 -18.71 16.06 -3.52
C ALA A 90 -18.79 16.67 -2.12
N ALA A 91 -18.92 15.82 -1.09
CA ALA A 91 -18.87 16.28 0.30
C ALA A 91 -17.64 17.18 0.40
N ALA A 92 -17.84 18.42 0.85
CA ALA A 92 -16.79 19.43 0.82
C ALA A 92 -15.51 18.88 1.48
N GLY A 93 -14.44 18.72 0.70
CA GLY A 93 -13.18 18.12 1.16
C GLY A 93 -12.89 16.68 0.71
N ALA A 94 -13.73 16.05 -0.10
CA ALA A 94 -13.41 14.75 -0.70
C ALA A 94 -12.33 14.86 -1.80
N PRO A 95 -11.41 13.88 -1.93
CA PRO A 95 -10.36 13.92 -2.95
C PRO A 95 -10.89 13.66 -4.36
N ASP A 96 -10.25 14.27 -5.36
CA ASP A 96 -10.57 14.11 -6.78
C ASP A 96 -10.21 12.71 -7.29
N TYR A 97 -9.09 12.18 -6.80
CA TYR A 97 -8.56 10.86 -7.17
C TYR A 97 -8.32 9.99 -5.94
N VAL A 98 -8.59 8.69 -6.08
CA VAL A 98 -8.22 7.67 -5.11
C VAL A 98 -7.07 6.85 -5.66
N LEU A 99 -5.99 6.74 -4.88
CA LEU A 99 -4.87 5.85 -5.14
C LEU A 99 -4.98 4.61 -4.25
N LEU A 100 -4.74 3.44 -4.84
CA LEU A 100 -4.68 2.18 -4.13
C LEU A 100 -3.21 1.73 -4.03
N LEU A 101 -2.77 1.43 -2.80
CA LEU A 101 -1.44 0.92 -2.50
C LEU A 101 -1.52 -0.50 -1.92
N ASP A 102 -0.98 -1.47 -2.66
CA ASP A 102 -0.78 -2.83 -2.16
C ASP A 102 0.63 -2.97 -1.60
N THR A 103 0.76 -3.62 -0.44
CA THR A 103 2.06 -3.81 0.21
C THR A 103 2.47 -5.27 0.21
N GLU A 104 3.79 -5.48 0.26
CA GLU A 104 4.39 -6.75 0.65
C GLU A 104 3.75 -7.27 1.94
N GLY A 105 3.58 -8.60 1.99
CA GLY A 105 3.06 -9.27 3.17
C GLY A 105 4.09 -9.32 4.28
N LEU A 106 3.69 -8.91 5.48
CA LEU A 106 4.53 -8.96 6.68
C LEU A 106 4.79 -10.43 7.09
N GLN A 107 5.88 -10.69 7.78
CA GLN A 107 6.31 -12.01 8.27
C GLN A 107 6.62 -13.01 7.14
N SER A 108 7.02 -12.52 5.98
CA SER A 108 7.50 -13.36 4.88
C SER A 108 8.77 -14.10 5.30
N LEU A 109 8.88 -15.39 4.97
CA LEU A 109 9.99 -16.29 5.33
C LEU A 109 11.38 -15.79 4.90
N CYS A 110 11.45 -14.82 3.99
CA CYS A 110 12.69 -14.35 3.37
C CYS A 110 13.10 -12.94 3.81
N GLN A 111 12.39 -12.30 4.74
CA GLN A 111 12.62 -10.89 5.11
C GLN A 111 12.98 -10.72 6.58
N THR A 112 13.64 -9.59 6.88
CA THR A 112 13.99 -9.19 8.25
C THR A 112 12.85 -8.40 8.88
N GLU A 113 12.69 -8.49 10.21
CA GLU A 113 11.70 -7.69 10.95
C GLU A 113 11.83 -6.18 10.68
N GLY A 114 13.07 -5.70 10.49
CA GLY A 114 13.35 -4.31 10.15
C GLY A 114 12.91 -3.90 8.74
N HIS A 115 12.85 -4.81 7.78
CA HIS A 115 12.31 -4.55 6.44
C HIS A 115 10.79 -4.42 6.50
N ASP A 116 10.13 -5.37 7.16
CA ASP A 116 8.68 -5.39 7.33
C ASP A 116 8.19 -4.13 8.05
N ALA A 117 8.88 -3.73 9.11
CA ALA A 117 8.58 -2.49 9.83
C ALA A 117 8.68 -1.25 8.92
N LYS A 118 9.67 -1.18 8.02
CA LYS A 118 9.83 -0.04 7.09
C LYS A 118 8.70 0.02 6.07
N ILE A 119 8.36 -1.11 5.43
CA ILE A 119 7.25 -1.16 4.45
C ILE A 119 5.94 -0.78 5.13
N PHE A 120 5.71 -1.29 6.33
CA PHE A 120 4.49 -1.01 7.09
C PHE A 120 4.42 0.46 7.54
N CYS A 121 5.53 1.04 8.04
CA CYS A 121 5.61 2.46 8.38
C CYS A 121 5.33 3.34 7.15
N LEU A 122 5.95 3.05 6.00
CA LEU A 122 5.74 3.81 4.77
C LEU A 122 4.29 3.73 4.30
N ALA A 123 3.68 2.54 4.35
CA ALA A 123 2.28 2.37 4.00
C ALA A 123 1.37 3.26 4.86
N ILE A 124 1.59 3.33 6.18
CA ILE A 124 0.82 4.20 7.08
C ILE A 124 1.07 5.68 6.78
N LEU A 125 2.34 6.09 6.63
CA LEU A 125 2.70 7.49 6.36
C LEU A 125 2.13 8.02 5.04
N LEU A 126 2.04 7.16 4.03
CA LEU A 126 1.50 7.51 2.71
C LEU A 126 -0.04 7.45 2.65
N SER A 127 -0.68 6.80 3.62
CA SER A 127 -2.13 6.56 3.60
C SER A 127 -2.95 7.72 4.13
N SER A 128 -4.04 8.03 3.44
CA SER A 128 -5.17 8.76 4.03
C SER A 128 -6.15 7.81 4.74
N PHE A 129 -6.27 6.59 4.22
CA PHE A 129 -7.05 5.51 4.76
C PHE A 129 -6.23 4.22 4.74
N PHE A 130 -6.14 3.54 5.88
CA PHE A 130 -5.27 2.39 6.06
C PHE A 130 -6.08 1.15 6.46
N LEU A 131 -5.96 0.10 5.65
CA LEU A 131 -6.59 -1.19 5.87
C LEU A 131 -5.57 -2.16 6.45
N TYR A 132 -5.76 -2.55 7.71
CA TYR A 132 -5.00 -3.63 8.31
C TYR A 132 -5.74 -4.96 8.12
N ASN A 133 -5.14 -5.87 7.36
CA ASN A 133 -5.73 -7.17 7.05
C ASN A 133 -5.11 -8.30 7.89
N SER A 134 -5.94 -8.91 8.75
CA SER A 134 -5.57 -10.04 9.61
C SER A 134 -6.37 -11.28 9.22
N GLU A 135 -5.71 -12.44 9.11
CA GLU A 135 -6.35 -13.72 8.79
C GLU A 135 -7.18 -14.28 9.95
N LYS A 136 -6.74 -14.01 11.18
CA LYS A 136 -7.31 -14.54 12.41
C LYS A 136 -7.80 -13.41 13.32
N ALA A 137 -8.43 -13.79 14.43
CA ALA A 137 -8.73 -12.87 15.51
C ALA A 137 -7.50 -12.03 15.86
N ILE A 138 -7.72 -10.74 16.07
CA ILE A 138 -6.67 -9.80 16.45
C ILE A 138 -6.09 -10.27 17.78
N ASN A 139 -4.82 -10.67 17.76
CA ASN A 139 -4.09 -11.10 18.95
C ASN A 139 -3.17 -9.97 19.46
N SER A 140 -2.58 -10.16 20.64
CA SER A 140 -1.67 -9.18 21.24
C SER A 140 -0.49 -8.84 20.32
N ALA A 141 0.09 -9.82 19.63
CA ALA A 141 1.21 -9.60 18.71
C ALA A 141 0.87 -8.65 17.56
N ALA A 142 -0.34 -8.76 16.98
CA ALA A 142 -0.81 -7.84 15.95
C ALA A 142 -0.97 -6.40 16.50
N ILE A 143 -1.48 -6.27 17.73
CA ILE A 143 -1.64 -4.99 18.42
C ILE A 143 -0.27 -4.37 18.71
N ASP A 144 0.70 -5.15 19.20
CA ASP A 144 2.04 -4.68 19.52
C ASP A 144 2.77 -4.18 18.27
N GLN A 145 2.63 -4.89 17.15
CA GLN A 145 3.21 -4.47 15.87
C GLN A 145 2.58 -3.17 15.35
N LEU A 146 1.25 -3.04 15.44
CA LEU A 146 0.54 -1.80 15.12
C LEU A 146 0.98 -0.64 16.03
N SER A 147 1.13 -0.91 17.33
CA SER A 147 1.57 0.07 18.33
C SER A 147 2.98 0.56 18.04
N LEU A 148 3.93 -0.36 17.79
CA LEU A 148 5.30 -0.04 17.42
C LEU A 148 5.33 0.87 16.20
N VAL A 149 4.57 0.55 15.17
CA VAL A 149 4.60 1.34 13.94
C VAL A 149 3.88 2.67 14.10
N ALA A 150 2.80 2.75 14.87
CA ALA A 150 2.18 4.02 15.21
C ALA A 150 3.16 4.94 15.96
N GLN A 151 3.98 4.40 16.85
CA GLN A 151 5.04 5.14 17.54
C GLN A 151 6.16 5.58 16.58
N LEU A 152 6.62 4.70 15.70
CA LEU A 152 7.65 5.04 14.69
C LEU A 152 7.16 6.13 13.75
N THR A 153 5.91 6.02 13.27
CA THR A 153 5.25 7.02 12.41
C THR A 153 5.20 8.39 13.09
N LYS A 154 4.90 8.45 14.40
CA LYS A 154 4.94 9.71 15.16
C LYS A 154 6.34 10.32 15.24
N LYS A 155 7.39 9.50 15.34
CA LYS A 155 8.79 9.96 15.38
C LYS A 155 9.32 10.38 14.00
N ILE A 156 8.77 9.81 12.94
CA ILE A 156 9.18 10.04 11.54
C ILE A 156 8.38 11.19 10.91
N ARG A 157 7.38 11.76 11.58
CA ARG A 157 6.71 12.98 11.09
C ARG A 157 7.73 14.12 11.01
N VAL A 158 8.28 14.29 9.81
CA VAL A 158 9.08 15.45 9.46
C VAL A 158 8.10 16.60 9.28
N HIS A 159 8.29 17.64 10.09
CA HIS A 159 7.62 18.92 9.83
C HIS A 159 8.20 19.47 8.53
N ALA A 160 7.36 19.58 7.50
CA ALA A 160 7.69 20.28 6.26
C ALA A 160 7.37 21.77 6.41
#